data_AF-A0A3A4WKD2-F1
#
_entry.id   AF-A0A3A4WKD2-F1
#
_cell.length_a   1.000
_cell.length_b   1.000
_cell.length_c   1.000
_cell.angle_alpha   90.00
_cell.angle_beta   90.00
_cell.angle_gamma   90.00
#
_symmetry.space_group_name_H-M   'P 1'
#
loop_
_entity.id
_entity.type
_entity.pdbx_description
1 polymer ?
#
loop_
_entity_poly.entity_id
_entity_poly.type
_entity_poly.pdbx_seq_one_letter_code
_entity_poly.pdbx_strand_id
1 'polypeptide(L)'
;MEDKKRPLFMIGVVCEMFHIHPQTLRLYEREGFLRPKRVGGARLYSQEDLERIRTILSLTKELGVNRAGVDIILRMKRRMDALHREMEEMMDYLENDMRKEFRKRITEAFKEE
;
A
#
# COMPACT_ATOMS: atom_id res chain seq x y z
N MET A 1 -3.04 -5.62 -10.57
CA MET A 1 -2.89 -4.93 -9.27
C MET A 1 -4.22 -4.48 -8.65
N GLU A 2 -5.32 -4.45 -9.40
CA GLU A 2 -6.65 -3.98 -8.94
C GLU A 2 -7.34 -4.93 -7.94
N ASP A 3 -6.92 -6.19 -7.90
CA ASP A 3 -7.56 -7.25 -7.11
C ASP A 3 -7.31 -7.12 -5.60
N LYS A 4 -6.16 -6.55 -5.19
CA LYS A 4 -5.79 -6.46 -3.76
C LYS A 4 -6.66 -5.50 -2.95
N LYS A 5 -7.28 -4.51 -3.60
CA LYS A 5 -8.19 -3.54 -2.95
C LYS A 5 -9.63 -4.03 -2.91
N ARG A 6 -9.95 -5.13 -3.59
CA ARG A 6 -11.29 -5.71 -3.58
C ARG A 6 -11.58 -6.26 -2.18
N PRO A 7 -12.64 -5.79 -1.50
CA PRO A 7 -12.94 -6.24 -0.15
C PRO A 7 -13.69 -7.58 -0.22
N LEU A 8 -13.03 -8.65 0.22
CA LEU A 8 -13.48 -10.03 0.09
C LEU A 8 -13.65 -10.73 1.45
N PHE A 9 -12.99 -10.25 2.50
CA PHE A 9 -12.89 -10.95 3.78
C PHE A 9 -13.81 -10.35 4.84
N MET A 10 -14.70 -11.14 5.43
CA MET A 10 -15.54 -10.68 6.54
C MET A 10 -14.75 -10.58 7.85
N ILE A 11 -15.21 -9.70 8.76
CA ILE A 11 -14.55 -9.50 10.07
C ILE A 11 -14.27 -10.80 10.84
N GLY A 12 -15.18 -11.78 10.79
CA GLY A 12 -15.00 -13.08 11.46
C GLY A 12 -13.79 -13.84 10.91
N VAL A 13 -13.73 -13.98 9.58
CA VAL A 13 -12.60 -14.63 8.88
C VAL A 13 -11.28 -13.94 9.22
N VAL A 14 -11.26 -12.60 9.21
CA VAL A 14 -10.05 -11.84 9.55
C VAL A 14 -9.62 -12.06 11.01
N CYS A 15 -10.58 -12.13 11.95
CA CYS A 15 -10.29 -12.40 13.35
C CYS A 15 -9.66 -13.78 13.56
N GLU A 16 -10.17 -14.80 12.86
CA GLU A 16 -9.62 -16.16 12.88
C GLU A 16 -8.22 -16.19 12.28
N MET A 17 -8.01 -15.60 11.10
CA MET A 17 -6.71 -15.56 10.43
C MET A 17 -5.60 -14.95 11.31
N PHE A 18 -5.91 -13.86 12.01
CA PHE A 18 -4.93 -13.12 12.82
C PHE A 18 -4.97 -13.46 14.31
N HIS A 19 -5.85 -14.37 14.73
CA HIS A 19 -6.05 -14.74 16.13
C HIS A 19 -6.24 -13.50 17.03
N ILE A 20 -7.13 -12.60 16.62
CA ILE A 20 -7.44 -11.36 17.34
C ILE A 20 -8.93 -11.21 17.61
N HIS A 21 -9.25 -10.56 18.72
CA HIS A 21 -10.63 -10.29 19.08
C HIS A 21 -11.25 -9.24 18.13
N PRO A 22 -12.54 -9.36 17.73
CA PRO A 22 -13.21 -8.39 16.88
C PRO A 22 -13.20 -6.95 17.42
N GLN A 23 -13.12 -6.77 18.75
CA GLN A 23 -12.97 -5.43 19.33
C GLN A 23 -11.62 -4.78 19.00
N THR A 24 -10.56 -5.57 18.83
CA THR A 24 -9.23 -5.07 18.43
C THR A 24 -9.26 -4.53 16.99
N LEU A 25 -9.91 -5.24 16.06
CA LEU A 25 -10.11 -4.71 14.69
C LEU A 25 -10.96 -3.44 14.69
N ARG A 26 -12.06 -3.42 15.45
CA ARG A 26 -12.89 -2.22 15.61
C ARG A 26 -12.13 -1.05 16.22
N LEU A 27 -11.17 -1.32 17.11
CA LEU A 27 -10.29 -0.30 17.63
C LEU A 27 -9.40 0.27 16.51
N TYR A 28 -8.73 -0.58 15.71
CA TYR A 28 -7.91 -0.12 14.59
C TYR A 28 -8.71 0.67 13.54
N GLU A 29 -9.97 0.33 13.32
CA GLU A 29 -10.88 1.12 12.50
C GLU A 29 -11.15 2.52 13.10
N ARG A 30 -11.42 2.60 14.40
CA ARG A 30 -11.67 3.88 15.09
C ARG A 30 -10.45 4.80 15.08
N GLU A 31 -9.26 4.22 15.24
CA GLU A 31 -7.99 4.94 15.14
C GLU A 31 -7.65 5.32 13.68
N GLY A 32 -8.47 4.90 12.71
CA GLY A 32 -8.29 5.23 11.30
C GLY A 32 -7.17 4.44 10.61
N PHE A 33 -6.63 3.40 11.26
CA PHE A 33 -5.58 2.54 10.69
C PHE A 33 -6.13 1.63 9.60
N LEU A 34 -7.41 1.27 9.70
CA LEU A 34 -8.14 0.44 8.73
C LEU A 34 -9.39 1.16 8.26
N ARG A 35 -9.77 0.95 6.99
CA ARG A 35 -10.98 1.52 6.39
C ARG A 35 -11.73 0.45 5.59
N PRO A 36 -12.31 -0.56 6.26
CA PRO A 36 -13.03 -1.62 5.57
C PRO A 36 -14.26 -1.08 4.84
N LYS A 37 -14.63 -1.72 3.73
CA LYS A 37 -15.86 -1.40 3.01
C LYS A 37 -17.04 -2.01 3.73
N ARG A 38 -18.17 -1.30 3.78
CA ARG A 38 -19.44 -1.85 4.24
C ARG A 38 -20.28 -2.31 3.07
N VAL A 39 -20.74 -3.55 3.10
CA VAL A 39 -21.65 -4.13 2.11
C VAL A 39 -22.76 -4.87 2.85
N GLY A 40 -24.02 -4.43 2.67
CA GLY A 40 -25.16 -5.02 3.39
C GLY A 40 -25.03 -4.97 4.93
N GLY A 41 -24.35 -3.96 5.46
CA GLY A 41 -24.08 -3.83 6.91
C GLY A 41 -22.85 -4.59 7.42
N ALA A 42 -22.35 -5.57 6.67
CA ALA A 42 -21.13 -6.32 6.99
C ALA A 42 -19.86 -5.53 6.65
N ARG A 43 -18.81 -5.70 7.47
CA ARG A 43 -17.47 -5.17 7.18
C ARG A 43 -16.71 -6.16 6.34
N LEU A 44 -16.24 -5.69 5.18
CA LEU A 44 -15.39 -6.44 4.28
C LEU A 44 -14.02 -5.77 4.20
N TYR A 45 -12.99 -6.58 4.43
CA TYR A 45 -11.59 -6.22 4.37
C TYR A 45 -11.01 -6.71 3.04
N SER A 46 -10.13 -5.92 2.48
CA SER A 46 -9.36 -6.24 1.28
C SER A 46 -8.05 -6.94 1.62
N GLN A 47 -7.34 -7.46 0.61
CA GLN A 47 -6.01 -8.00 0.83
C GLN A 47 -5.03 -6.95 1.38
N GLU A 48 -5.15 -5.69 0.93
CA GLU A 48 -4.37 -4.57 1.45
C GLU A 48 -4.66 -4.32 2.94
N ASP A 49 -5.91 -4.44 3.37
CA ASP A 49 -6.27 -4.35 4.79
C ASP A 49 -5.62 -5.47 5.61
N LEU A 50 -5.55 -6.71 5.08
CA LEU A 50 -4.89 -7.82 5.77
C LEU A 50 -3.37 -7.57 5.92
N GLU A 51 -2.70 -7.09 4.86
CA GLU A 51 -1.28 -6.72 4.92
C GLU A 51 -1.04 -5.60 5.96
N ARG A 52 -1.98 -4.66 6.05
CA ARG A 52 -1.95 -3.57 7.04
C ARG A 52 -2.18 -4.07 8.46
N ILE A 53 -3.13 -4.98 8.68
CA ILE A 53 -3.36 -5.64 9.97
C ILE A 53 -2.11 -6.38 10.43
N ARG A 54 -1.46 -7.14 9.54
CA ARG A 54 -0.21 -7.82 9.84
C ARG A 54 0.86 -6.84 10.31
N THR A 55 1.04 -5.74 9.59
CA THR A 55 2.01 -4.69 9.96
C THR A 55 1.70 -4.11 11.35
N ILE A 56 0.44 -3.76 11.62
CA ILE A 56 0.02 -3.22 12.93
C ILE A 56 0.28 -4.22 14.05
N LEU A 57 0.01 -5.50 13.81
CA LEU A 57 0.23 -6.56 14.81
C LEU A 57 1.71 -6.75 15.10
N SER A 58 2.59 -6.77 14.10
CA SER A 58 4.03 -6.86 14.35
C SER A 58 4.55 -5.63 15.11
N LEU A 59 4.10 -4.42 14.75
CA LEU A 59 4.47 -3.21 15.50
C LEU A 59 4.01 -3.27 16.97
N THR A 60 2.78 -3.70 17.23
CA THR A 60 2.19 -3.66 18.58
C THR A 60 2.60 -4.85 19.44
N LYS A 61 2.59 -6.07 18.91
CA LYS A 61 2.84 -7.31 19.66
C LYS A 61 4.31 -7.70 19.71
N GLU A 62 5.06 -7.49 18.63
CA GLU A 62 6.47 -7.92 18.58
C GLU A 62 7.41 -6.79 19.02
N LEU A 63 7.15 -5.55 18.57
CA LEU A 63 8.01 -4.40 18.85
C LEU A 63 7.53 -3.51 20.01
N GLY A 64 6.38 -3.82 20.60
CA GLY A 64 5.83 -3.07 21.74
C GLY A 64 5.46 -1.61 21.43
N VAL A 65 5.28 -1.27 20.15
CA VAL A 65 4.96 0.09 19.74
C VAL A 65 3.53 0.43 20.15
N ASN A 66 3.36 1.58 20.80
CA ASN A 66 2.04 2.05 21.20
C ASN A 66 1.22 2.56 19.99
N ARG A 67 -0.05 2.88 20.22
CA ARG A 67 -0.98 3.29 19.16
C ARG A 67 -0.54 4.56 18.42
N ALA A 68 -0.05 5.56 19.15
CA ALA A 68 0.43 6.80 18.56
C ALA A 68 1.65 6.55 17.65
N GLY A 69 2.55 5.65 18.08
CA GLY A 69 3.68 5.21 17.29
C GLY A 69 3.25 4.50 16.01
N VAL A 70 2.26 3.60 16.09
CA VAL A 70 1.70 2.92 14.90
C VAL A 70 1.15 3.93 13.90
N ASP A 71 0.40 4.94 14.34
CA ASP A 71 -0.15 5.98 13.47
C ASP A 71 0.95 6.73 12.71
N ILE A 72 2.00 7.15 13.43
CA ILE A 72 3.15 7.85 12.85
C ILE A 72 3.86 6.96 11.83
N ILE A 73 4.16 5.71 12.18
CA ILE A 73 4.85 4.77 11.29
C ILE A 73 4.02 4.51 10.03
N LEU A 74 2.71 4.29 10.15
CA LEU A 74 1.84 4.09 8.99
C LEU A 74 1.74 5.33 8.10
N ARG A 75 1.77 6.55 8.67
CA ARG A 75 1.86 7.79 7.89
C ARG A 75 3.20 7.90 7.16
N MET A 76 4.31 7.62 7.83
CA MET A 76 5.64 7.65 7.24
C MET A 76 5.76 6.65 6.09
N LYS A 77 5.31 5.41 6.29
CA LYS A 77 5.26 4.39 5.24
C LYS A 77 4.49 4.88 4.01
N ARG A 78 3.28 5.46 4.20
CA ARG A 78 2.50 6.02 3.08
C ARG A 78 3.23 7.13 2.31
N ARG A 79 3.97 8.00 3.02
CA ARG A 79 4.77 9.06 2.40
C ARG A 79 5.95 8.48 1.61
N MET A 80 6.66 7.51 2.19
CA MET A 80 7.75 6.81 1.49
C MET A 80 7.24 6.09 0.24
N ASP A 81 6.11 5.39 0.33
CA ASP A 81 5.50 4.72 -0.82
C ASP A 81 5.11 5.73 -1.93
N ALA A 82 4.70 6.95 -1.56
CA ALA A 82 4.39 8.00 -2.53
C ALA A 82 5.66 8.55 -3.19
N LEU A 83 6.69 8.85 -2.40
CA LEU A 83 7.98 9.30 -2.91
C LEU A 83 8.64 8.26 -3.83
N HIS A 84 8.56 6.97 -3.48
CA HIS A 84 9.07 5.91 -4.34
C HIS A 84 8.34 5.85 -5.68
N ARG A 85 7.01 6.00 -5.70
CA ARG A 85 6.24 6.05 -6.96
C ARG A 85 6.63 7.27 -7.81
N GLU A 86 6.75 8.45 -7.21
CA GLU A 86 7.19 9.65 -7.92
C GLU A 86 8.60 9.49 -8.50
N MET A 87 9.50 8.85 -7.75
CA MET A 87 10.86 8.54 -8.23
C MET A 87 10.83 7.53 -9.38
N GLU A 88 10.03 6.47 -9.29
CA GLU A 88 9.85 5.49 -10.39
C GLU A 88 9.32 6.20 -11.65
N GLU A 89 8.28 7.03 -11.52
CA GLU A 89 7.73 7.80 -12.65
C GLU A 89 8.76 8.76 -13.26
N MET A 90 9.58 9.42 -12.43
CA MET A 90 10.65 10.29 -12.91
C MET A 90 11.75 9.53 -13.64
N MET A 91 12.15 8.36 -13.11
CA MET A 91 13.15 7.50 -13.74
C MET A 91 12.65 6.96 -15.09
N ASP A 92 11.40 6.52 -15.16
CA ASP A 92 10.76 6.08 -16.40
C ASP A 92 10.72 7.21 -17.43
N TYR A 93 10.42 8.44 -17.01
CA TYR A 93 10.45 9.61 -17.89
C TYR A 93 11.85 9.84 -18.47
N LEU A 94 12.89 9.86 -17.61
CA LEU A 94 14.28 10.06 -18.03
C LEU A 94 14.76 8.96 -18.98
N GLU A 95 14.44 7.70 -18.71
CA GLU A 95 14.81 6.58 -19.57
C GLU A 95 14.17 6.72 -20.97
N ASN A 96 12.87 7.04 -21.01
CA ASN A 96 12.15 7.21 -22.26
C ASN A 96 12.65 8.40 -23.08
N ASP A 97 13.01 9.51 -22.42
CA ASP A 97 13.54 10.70 -23.07
C ASP A 97 14.93 10.43 -23.67
N MET A 98 15.84 9.84 -22.88
CA MET A 98 17.16 9.42 -23.38
C MET A 98 17.05 8.46 -24.56
N ARG A 99 16.11 7.51 -24.52
CA ARG A 99 15.88 6.55 -25.61
C ARG A 99 15.40 7.22 -26.89
N LYS A 100 14.53 8.23 -26.78
CA LYS A 100 14.06 9.03 -27.94
C LYS A 100 15.21 9.83 -28.54
N GLU A 101 16.01 10.50 -27.71
CA GLU A 101 17.12 11.31 -28.18
C GLU A 101 18.19 10.47 -28.87
N PHE A 102 18.54 9.31 -28.29
CA PHE A 102 19.46 8.36 -28.91
C PHE A 102 18.96 7.87 -30.27
N ARG A 103 17.67 7.53 -30.38
CA ARG A 103 17.07 7.10 -31.66
C ARG A 103 17.09 8.21 -32.71
N LYS A 104 16.87 9.45 -32.30
CA LYS A 104 16.94 10.63 -33.18
C LYS A 104 18.34 10.80 -33.75
N ARG A 105 19.38 10.78 -32.90
CA ARG A 105 20.79 10.90 -33.32
C ARG A 105 21.21 9.78 -34.27
N ILE A 106 20.82 8.54 -33.98
CA ILE A 106 21.07 7.41 -34.88
C ILE A 106 20.42 7.65 -36.25
N THR A 107 19.15 8.06 -36.28
CA THR A 107 18.43 8.29 -37.55
C THR A 107 19.03 9.44 -38.36
N GLU A 108 19.53 10.48 -37.69
CA GLU A 108 20.23 11.60 -38.32
C GLU A 108 21.58 11.16 -38.90
N ALA A 109 22.37 10.37 -38.16
CA ALA A 109 23.66 9.85 -38.63
C ALA A 109 23.55 8.94 -39.86
N PHE A 110 22.48 8.15 -39.98
CA PHE A 110 22.22 7.29 -41.14
C PHE A 110 21.53 8.00 -42.32
N LYS A 111 21.20 9.30 -42.20
CA LYS A 111 20.61 10.09 -43.30
C LYS A 111 21.63 10.93 -44.07
N GLU A 112 22.88 10.99 -43.61
CA GLU A 112 23.96 11.76 -44.23
C GLU A 112 24.87 10.92 -45.16
N GLU A 113 24.54 9.64 -45.39
CA GLU A 113 25.10 8.78 -46.45
C GLU A 113 24.08 8.55 -47.58
#